data_AF-A0A2V9KLK2-F1
#
_entry.id   AF-A0A2V9KLK2-F1
#
_cell.length_a   1.000
_cell.length_b   1.000
_cell.length_c   1.000
_cell.angle_alpha   90.00
_cell.angle_beta   90.00
_cell.angle_gamma   90.00
#
_symmetry.space_group_name_H-M   'P 1'
#
loop_
_entity.id
_entity.type
_entity.pdbx_description
1 polymer ?
#
loop_
_entity_poly.entity_id
_entity_poly.type
_entity_poly.pdbx_seq_one_letter_code
_entity_poly.pdbx_strand_id
1 'polypeptide(L)'
;MFRLKARWLLPSFLFCLVLSRDLPAQKLPEASSGPSVSWQYLAASPPGDYTGPERCRSCHKPEFAEFNKTVHARLAAPGKDYITGCEVCHGPGKAHSGAVEAARGDDQKIAAALKQFPIFAFRANPQENAARCLTCHITSNQQDSFAHSEHAAHGLSCNQCHATHLVDEIKDQSKGGLTYPQAYFFQVPKLADEVRWLHNSLLKRSEPEACYTCHRTIEAQFALPVHHRVPEGLMKCPDCHSPHSSLNRASLNKPYWETCVKCHVE
;
A
#
# COMPACT_ATOMS: atom_id res chain seq x y z
N MET A 1 -42.63 56.12 58.91
CA MET A 1 -41.28 56.66 58.59
C MET A 1 -40.37 55.49 58.23
N PHE A 2 -39.67 55.63 57.09
CA PHE A 2 -38.57 54.80 56.54
C PHE A 2 -38.78 53.28 56.34
N ARG A 3 -39.23 52.89 55.14
CA ARG A 3 -38.92 51.57 54.54
C ARG A 3 -37.72 51.74 53.59
N LEU A 4 -36.61 51.05 53.90
CA LEU A 4 -35.39 51.02 53.10
C LEU A 4 -35.63 50.41 51.71
N LYS A 5 -35.15 51.07 50.67
CA LYS A 5 -35.03 50.53 49.30
C LYS A 5 -33.72 49.72 49.20
N ALA A 6 -33.80 48.41 49.05
CA ALA A 6 -32.66 47.59 48.66
C ALA A 6 -32.52 47.59 47.14
N ARG A 7 -31.42 48.17 46.65
CA ARG A 7 -31.09 48.31 45.22
C ARG A 7 -30.22 47.13 44.82
N TRP A 8 -30.81 46.16 44.10
CA TRP A 8 -30.07 45.02 43.54
C TRP A 8 -29.36 45.48 42.26
N LEU A 9 -28.02 45.41 42.27
CA LEU A 9 -27.17 45.63 41.10
C LEU A 9 -27.22 44.36 40.23
N LEU A 10 -27.75 44.47 39.01
CA LEU A 10 -27.63 43.45 37.97
C LEU A 10 -26.20 43.48 37.40
N PRO A 11 -25.49 42.35 37.28
CA PRO A 11 -24.20 42.34 36.60
C PRO A 11 -24.42 42.40 35.08
N SER A 12 -23.78 43.38 34.44
CA SER A 12 -23.73 43.50 32.99
C SER A 12 -23.01 42.29 32.39
N PHE A 13 -23.75 41.42 31.71
CA PHE A 13 -23.17 40.39 30.84
C PHE A 13 -22.56 41.08 29.61
N LEU A 14 -21.23 41.19 29.59
CA LEU A 14 -20.47 41.61 28.42
C LEU A 14 -20.52 40.46 27.40
N PHE A 15 -21.33 40.63 26.34
CA PHE A 15 -21.42 39.66 25.25
C PHE A 15 -20.19 39.82 24.36
N CYS A 16 -19.13 39.05 24.63
CA CYS A 16 -17.98 38.95 23.74
C CYS A 16 -18.39 38.21 22.46
N LEU A 17 -18.63 38.96 21.38
CA LEU A 17 -18.69 38.42 20.02
C LEU A 17 -17.30 37.87 19.66
N VAL A 18 -17.13 36.55 19.77
CA VAL A 18 -15.97 35.85 19.21
C VAL A 18 -16.17 35.79 17.70
N LEU A 19 -15.44 36.65 16.97
CA LEU A 19 -15.28 36.53 15.53
C LEU A 19 -14.46 35.27 15.25
N SER A 20 -15.13 34.18 14.91
CA SER A 20 -14.51 32.97 14.38
C SER A 20 -13.82 33.31 13.06
N ARG A 21 -12.54 33.65 13.13
CA ARG A 21 -11.67 33.66 11.96
C ARG A 21 -11.44 32.20 11.59
N ASP A 22 -12.02 31.78 10.46
CA ASP A 22 -11.66 30.55 9.79
C ASP A 22 -10.16 30.59 9.47
N LEU A 23 -9.35 30.08 10.39
CA LEU A 23 -7.97 29.74 10.09
C LEU A 23 -8.02 28.70 8.98
N PRO A 24 -7.26 28.85 7.88
CA PRO A 24 -7.12 27.78 6.91
C PRO A 24 -6.45 26.59 7.62
N ALA A 25 -7.28 25.70 8.17
CA ALA A 25 -6.84 24.39 8.61
C ALA A 25 -6.23 23.72 7.38
N GLN A 26 -5.01 23.22 7.53
CA GLN A 26 -4.33 22.43 6.52
C GLN A 26 -5.23 21.24 6.18
N LYS A 27 -5.96 21.34 5.07
CA LYS A 27 -6.79 20.24 4.58
C LYS A 27 -5.84 19.08 4.29
N LEU A 28 -6.14 17.91 4.85
CA LEU A 28 -5.45 16.68 4.47
C LEU A 28 -5.50 16.57 2.94
N PRO A 29 -4.38 16.22 2.27
CA PRO A 29 -4.41 15.99 0.84
C PRO A 29 -5.49 14.97 0.51
N GLU A 30 -6.21 15.22 -0.58
CA GLU A 30 -7.28 14.36 -1.05
C GLU A 30 -6.74 12.93 -1.20
N ALA A 31 -7.49 11.95 -0.70
CA ALA A 31 -7.09 10.55 -0.80
C ALA A 31 -6.90 10.23 -2.29
N SER A 32 -5.74 9.67 -2.64
CA SER A 32 -5.44 9.33 -4.04
C SER A 32 -6.55 8.45 -4.60
N SER A 33 -7.22 8.92 -5.65
CA SER A 33 -8.11 8.07 -6.44
C SER A 33 -7.29 6.91 -7.01
N GLY A 34 -7.77 5.69 -6.82
CA GLY A 34 -7.11 4.51 -7.37
C GLY A 34 -7.03 4.61 -8.90
N PRO A 35 -5.95 4.11 -9.52
CA PRO A 35 -5.77 4.22 -10.96
C PRO A 35 -6.86 3.46 -11.73
N SER A 36 -7.24 3.96 -12.91
CA SER A 36 -8.06 3.19 -13.86
C SER A 36 -7.26 2.01 -14.41
N VAL A 37 -7.84 0.82 -14.38
CA VAL A 37 -7.21 -0.43 -14.85
C VAL A 37 -7.94 -0.99 -16.06
N SER A 38 -7.20 -1.41 -17.09
CA SER A 38 -7.74 -2.15 -18.23
C SER A 38 -7.54 -3.63 -18.01
N TRP A 39 -8.60 -4.43 -18.14
CA TRP A 39 -8.53 -5.88 -17.94
C TRP A 39 -8.10 -6.58 -19.23
N GLN A 40 -6.85 -7.06 -19.28
CA GLN A 40 -6.41 -8.02 -20.28
C GLN A 40 -6.65 -9.41 -19.71
N TYR A 41 -7.71 -10.10 -20.13
CA TYR A 41 -8.02 -11.42 -19.56
C TYR A 41 -6.90 -12.42 -19.86
N LEU A 42 -6.35 -13.04 -18.82
CA LEU A 42 -5.75 -14.36 -18.95
C LEU A 42 -6.85 -15.31 -19.42
N ALA A 43 -6.53 -16.25 -20.31
CA ALA A 43 -7.51 -17.20 -20.85
C ALA A 43 -8.32 -17.82 -19.70
N ALA A 44 -9.62 -17.49 -19.63
CA ALA A 44 -10.45 -17.86 -18.50
C ALA A 44 -10.85 -19.33 -18.59
N SER A 45 -10.59 -20.10 -17.54
CA SER A 45 -11.15 -21.45 -17.37
C SER A 45 -12.68 -21.44 -17.31
N PRO A 46 -13.35 -22.57 -17.56
CA PRO A 46 -14.79 -22.71 -17.39
C PRO A 46 -15.25 -22.25 -15.99
N PRO A 47 -16.47 -21.68 -15.86
CA PRO A 47 -17.01 -21.24 -14.57
C PRO A 47 -17.00 -22.32 -13.49
N GLY A 48 -17.17 -23.59 -13.89
CA GLY A 48 -17.17 -24.73 -12.99
C GLY A 48 -15.84 -25.05 -12.32
N ASP A 49 -14.74 -24.39 -12.71
CA ASP A 49 -13.41 -24.56 -12.10
C ASP A 49 -13.11 -23.55 -10.99
N TYR A 50 -13.98 -22.55 -10.84
CA TYR A 50 -13.91 -21.54 -9.78
C TYR A 50 -14.78 -21.97 -8.60
N THR A 51 -14.32 -21.68 -7.39
CA THR A 51 -15.02 -22.09 -6.15
C THR A 51 -15.51 -20.91 -5.31
N GLY A 52 -15.10 -19.68 -5.64
CA GLY A 52 -15.44 -18.48 -4.91
C GLY A 52 -14.62 -18.27 -3.62
N PRO A 53 -14.63 -17.05 -3.07
CA PRO A 53 -13.70 -16.63 -2.01
C PRO A 53 -13.98 -17.25 -0.64
N GLU A 54 -15.23 -17.63 -0.33
CA GLU A 54 -15.58 -18.24 0.97
C GLU A 54 -14.97 -19.64 1.15
N ARG A 55 -14.78 -20.39 0.06
CA ARG A 55 -14.07 -21.68 0.11
C ARG A 55 -12.64 -21.48 0.59
N CYS A 56 -11.95 -20.46 0.07
CA CYS A 56 -10.58 -20.11 0.42
C CYS A 56 -10.46 -19.72 1.89
N ARG A 57 -11.40 -18.91 2.40
CA ARG A 57 -11.45 -18.46 3.80
C ARG A 57 -11.42 -19.61 4.81
N SER A 58 -11.99 -20.77 4.48
CA SER A 58 -12.05 -21.91 5.41
C SER A 58 -10.66 -22.36 5.88
N CYS A 59 -9.65 -22.25 5.01
CA CYS A 59 -8.26 -22.59 5.28
C CYS A 59 -7.34 -21.35 5.40
N HIS A 60 -7.53 -20.33 4.56
CA HIS A 60 -6.71 -19.11 4.49
C HIS A 60 -7.39 -17.92 5.19
N LYS A 61 -7.63 -18.07 6.50
CA LYS A 61 -8.34 -17.06 7.30
C LYS A 61 -7.58 -15.72 7.41
N PRO A 62 -6.28 -15.70 7.73
CA PRO A 62 -5.54 -14.44 7.83
C PRO A 62 -5.49 -13.69 6.50
N GLU A 63 -5.23 -14.39 5.40
CA GLU A 63 -5.15 -13.80 4.07
C GLU A 63 -6.50 -13.20 3.68
N PHE A 64 -7.60 -13.91 3.93
CA PHE A 64 -8.95 -13.41 3.67
C PHE A 64 -9.27 -12.16 4.50
N ALA A 65 -8.90 -12.16 5.79
CA ALA A 65 -9.16 -11.02 6.68
C ALA A 65 -8.44 -9.76 6.21
N GLU A 66 -7.16 -9.86 5.83
CA GLU A 66 -6.41 -8.72 5.31
C GLU A 66 -6.89 -8.30 3.91
N PHE A 67 -7.03 -9.26 2.99
CA PHE A 67 -7.43 -8.98 1.61
C PHE A 67 -8.73 -8.19 1.51
N ASN A 68 -9.73 -8.54 2.33
CA ASN A 68 -11.05 -7.91 2.33
C ASN A 68 -11.06 -6.43 2.71
N LYS A 69 -9.98 -5.93 3.31
CA LYS A 69 -9.81 -4.51 3.62
C LYS A 69 -9.42 -3.69 2.39
N THR A 70 -8.94 -4.34 1.34
CA THR A 70 -8.41 -3.68 0.14
C THR A 70 -9.48 -3.42 -0.91
N VAL A 71 -9.18 -2.49 -1.84
CA VAL A 71 -10.03 -2.27 -3.02
C VAL A 71 -10.11 -3.49 -3.95
N HIS A 72 -9.10 -4.36 -3.93
CA HIS A 72 -9.04 -5.54 -4.78
C HIS A 72 -10.11 -6.58 -4.42
N ALA A 73 -10.53 -6.66 -3.16
CA ALA A 73 -11.57 -7.59 -2.72
C ALA A 73 -12.96 -7.27 -3.29
N ARG A 74 -13.16 -6.04 -3.77
CA ARG A 74 -14.43 -5.59 -4.37
C ARG A 74 -14.48 -5.83 -5.87
N LEU A 75 -13.39 -6.32 -6.47
CA LEU A 75 -13.28 -6.50 -7.90
C LEU A 75 -13.87 -7.85 -8.33
N ALA A 76 -14.60 -7.83 -9.44
CA ALA A 76 -14.99 -9.00 -10.20
C ALA A 76 -14.57 -8.77 -11.66
N ALA A 77 -14.19 -9.85 -12.36
CA ALA A 77 -13.77 -9.74 -13.75
C ALA A 77 -14.95 -9.31 -14.64
N PRO A 78 -14.83 -8.23 -15.44
CA PRO A 78 -15.96 -7.74 -16.22
C PRO A 78 -16.53 -8.80 -17.19
N GLY A 79 -17.84 -9.02 -17.15
CA GLY A 79 -18.51 -10.04 -17.96
C GLY A 79 -18.19 -11.49 -17.57
N LYS A 80 -17.46 -11.70 -16.46
CA LYS A 80 -17.14 -13.01 -15.88
C LYS A 80 -17.18 -12.89 -14.35
N ASP A 81 -18.32 -12.49 -13.80
CA ASP A 81 -18.47 -12.16 -12.37
C ASP A 81 -18.15 -13.35 -11.43
N TYR A 82 -18.11 -14.57 -11.97
CA TYR A 82 -17.64 -15.78 -11.26
C TYR A 82 -16.13 -15.77 -10.97
N ILE A 83 -15.33 -14.95 -11.65
CA ILE A 83 -13.93 -14.71 -11.34
C ILE A 83 -13.86 -13.51 -10.39
N THR A 84 -13.85 -13.79 -9.10
CA THR A 84 -13.91 -12.78 -8.04
C THR A 84 -13.04 -13.16 -6.85
N GLY A 85 -12.73 -12.18 -6.00
CA GLY A 85 -11.93 -12.34 -4.81
C GLY A 85 -10.54 -12.91 -5.10
N CYS A 86 -10.14 -13.97 -4.38
CA CYS A 86 -8.82 -14.58 -4.49
C CYS A 86 -8.50 -15.05 -5.91
N GLU A 87 -9.49 -15.62 -6.60
CA GLU A 87 -9.30 -16.30 -7.88
C GLU A 87 -9.02 -15.33 -9.05
N VAL A 88 -9.22 -14.03 -8.84
CA VAL A 88 -8.81 -12.96 -9.79
C VAL A 88 -7.29 -12.99 -10.02
N CYS A 89 -6.52 -13.15 -8.95
CA CYS A 89 -5.05 -13.15 -9.01
C CYS A 89 -4.49 -14.59 -8.98
N HIS A 90 -5.08 -15.46 -8.20
CA HIS A 90 -4.57 -16.80 -7.96
C HIS A 90 -5.01 -17.82 -9.04
N GLY A 91 -6.09 -17.51 -9.77
CA GLY A 91 -6.69 -18.43 -10.74
C GLY A 91 -7.70 -19.40 -10.11
N PRO A 92 -8.21 -20.36 -10.89
CA PRO A 92 -9.27 -21.29 -10.45
C PRO A 92 -8.80 -22.21 -9.31
N GLY A 93 -9.55 -22.22 -8.21
CA GLY A 93 -9.19 -22.90 -6.96
C GLY A 93 -9.89 -24.25 -6.72
N LYS A 94 -10.78 -24.72 -7.61
CA LYS A 94 -11.56 -25.95 -7.35
C LYS A 94 -10.70 -27.20 -7.20
N ALA A 95 -9.76 -27.42 -8.11
CA ALA A 95 -8.88 -28.60 -8.06
C ALA A 95 -8.00 -28.58 -6.80
N HIS A 96 -7.44 -27.40 -6.49
CA HIS A 96 -6.64 -27.16 -5.30
C HIS A 96 -7.44 -27.45 -4.01
N SER A 97 -8.57 -26.77 -3.81
CA SER A 97 -9.38 -26.93 -2.61
C SER A 97 -9.96 -28.34 -2.46
N GLY A 98 -10.42 -28.95 -3.56
CA GLY A 98 -10.93 -30.32 -3.56
C GLY A 98 -9.87 -31.36 -3.16
N ALA A 99 -8.64 -31.21 -3.64
CA ALA A 99 -7.56 -32.12 -3.30
C ALA A 99 -7.11 -31.98 -1.83
N VAL A 100 -7.05 -30.75 -1.30
CA VAL A 100 -6.73 -30.49 0.11
C VAL A 100 -7.82 -31.05 1.04
N GLU A 101 -9.10 -30.90 0.69
CA GLU A 101 -10.19 -31.48 1.48
C GLU A 101 -10.20 -33.02 1.44
N ALA A 102 -9.92 -33.61 0.27
CA ALA A 102 -9.82 -35.06 0.12
C ALA A 102 -8.70 -35.66 0.99
N ALA A 103 -7.66 -34.88 1.31
CA ALA A 103 -6.60 -35.28 2.22
C ALA A 103 -7.04 -35.38 3.70
N ARG A 104 -8.19 -34.79 4.08
CA ARG A 104 -8.79 -34.87 5.43
C ARG A 104 -7.81 -34.52 6.58
N GLY A 105 -6.96 -33.51 6.37
CA GLY A 105 -6.00 -33.07 7.38
C GLY A 105 -4.73 -33.92 7.48
N ASP A 106 -4.52 -34.90 6.59
CA ASP A 106 -3.28 -35.66 6.51
C ASP A 106 -2.19 -34.83 5.81
N ASP A 107 -1.16 -34.44 6.57
CA ASP A 107 -0.09 -33.55 6.09
C ASP A 107 0.64 -34.09 4.86
N GLN A 108 0.86 -35.41 4.75
CA GLN A 108 1.55 -35.99 3.61
C GLN A 108 0.69 -35.94 2.35
N LYS A 109 -0.61 -36.24 2.49
CA LYS A 109 -1.57 -36.13 1.39
C LYS A 109 -1.79 -34.68 0.98
N ILE A 110 -1.82 -33.75 1.93
CA ILE A 110 -1.87 -32.31 1.63
C ILE A 110 -0.63 -31.90 0.84
N ALA A 111 0.57 -32.26 1.31
CA ALA A 111 1.80 -31.93 0.60
C ALA A 111 1.84 -32.50 -0.83
N ALA A 112 1.33 -33.72 -1.03
CA ALA A 112 1.18 -34.32 -2.36
C ALA A 112 0.14 -33.56 -3.21
N ALA A 113 -1.02 -33.24 -2.65
CA ALA A 113 -2.08 -32.49 -3.30
C ALA A 113 -1.61 -31.10 -3.76
N LEU A 114 -0.86 -30.38 -2.92
CA LEU A 114 -0.32 -29.05 -3.23
C LEU A 114 0.70 -29.07 -4.37
N LYS A 115 1.44 -30.17 -4.54
CA LYS A 115 2.36 -30.36 -5.67
C LYS A 115 1.61 -30.70 -6.96
N GLN A 116 0.54 -31.48 -6.85
CA GLN A 116 -0.23 -31.95 -8.01
C GLN A 116 -1.21 -30.88 -8.53
N PHE A 117 -1.83 -30.13 -7.62
CA PHE A 117 -2.83 -29.11 -7.91
C PHE A 117 -2.42 -27.76 -7.27
N PRO A 118 -1.32 -27.16 -7.75
CA PRO A 118 -0.89 -25.86 -7.27
C PRO A 118 -1.87 -24.77 -7.74
N ILE A 119 -1.98 -23.73 -6.92
CA ILE A 119 -2.58 -22.45 -7.32
C ILE A 119 -1.45 -21.41 -7.41
N PHE A 120 -1.61 -20.38 -8.24
CA PHE A 120 -0.57 -19.36 -8.38
C PHE A 120 -0.36 -18.65 -7.04
N ALA A 121 0.84 -18.69 -6.46
CA ALA A 121 1.10 -18.21 -5.10
C ALA A 121 2.14 -17.07 -5.03
N PHE A 122 2.40 -16.37 -6.14
CA PHE A 122 3.39 -15.28 -6.24
C PHE A 122 4.80 -15.66 -5.74
N ARG A 123 5.15 -16.94 -5.89
CA ARG A 123 6.49 -17.52 -5.60
C ARG A 123 7.22 -17.93 -6.89
N ALA A 124 6.68 -17.54 -8.04
CA ALA A 124 7.32 -17.72 -9.33
C ALA A 124 8.42 -16.67 -9.52
N ASN A 125 9.00 -16.62 -10.72
CA ASN A 125 9.98 -15.59 -11.05
C ASN A 125 9.33 -14.18 -11.04
N PRO A 126 10.13 -13.11 -10.85
CA PRO A 126 9.64 -11.74 -10.74
C PRO A 126 8.78 -11.28 -11.93
N GLN A 127 9.13 -11.69 -13.14
CA GLN A 127 8.44 -11.34 -14.38
C GLN A 127 7.04 -11.95 -14.41
N GLU A 128 6.89 -13.23 -14.08
CA GLU A 128 5.59 -13.90 -13.98
C GLU A 128 4.72 -13.30 -12.86
N ASN A 129 5.32 -12.99 -11.71
CA ASN A 129 4.62 -12.33 -10.61
C ASN A 129 4.13 -10.94 -11.02
N ALA A 130 4.94 -10.17 -11.76
CA ALA A 130 4.57 -8.82 -12.21
C ALA A 130 3.50 -8.89 -13.31
N ALA A 131 3.61 -9.84 -14.24
CA ALA A 131 2.63 -10.06 -15.30
C ALA A 131 1.21 -10.28 -14.74
N ARG A 132 1.10 -10.95 -13.58
CA ARG A 132 -0.19 -11.13 -12.91
C ARG A 132 -0.86 -9.79 -12.53
N CYS A 133 -0.08 -8.83 -12.05
CA CYS A 133 -0.58 -7.49 -11.72
C CYS A 133 -0.83 -6.66 -12.99
N LEU A 134 0.09 -6.74 -13.95
CA LEU A 134 0.03 -5.97 -15.21
C LEU A 134 -1.10 -6.40 -16.13
N THR A 135 -1.67 -7.60 -15.93
CA THR A 135 -2.96 -8.03 -16.49
C THR A 135 -4.05 -6.95 -16.34
N CYS A 136 -3.98 -6.14 -15.27
CA CYS A 136 -4.90 -5.01 -15.03
C CYS A 136 -4.18 -3.65 -14.98
N HIS A 137 -3.00 -3.60 -14.36
CA HIS A 137 -2.29 -2.35 -14.07
C HIS A 137 -1.42 -1.82 -15.21
N ILE A 138 -1.37 -2.47 -16.38
CA ILE A 138 -0.59 -2.00 -17.54
C ILE A 138 -1.01 -0.63 -18.06
N THR A 139 -2.25 -0.20 -17.83
CA THR A 139 -2.74 1.15 -18.19
C THR A 139 -2.79 2.10 -17.00
N SER A 140 -2.28 1.68 -15.84
CA SER A 140 -2.19 2.58 -14.69
C SER A 140 -1.09 3.60 -14.96
N ASN A 141 -1.41 4.89 -14.77
CA ASN A 141 -0.49 6.02 -14.96
C ASN A 141 0.85 5.88 -14.20
N GLN A 142 0.92 5.00 -13.21
CA GLN A 142 2.12 4.79 -12.42
C GLN A 142 2.80 3.44 -12.66
N GLN A 143 2.25 2.48 -13.42
CA GLN A 143 2.84 1.14 -13.58
C GLN A 143 2.98 0.70 -15.05
N ASP A 144 2.49 1.51 -15.99
CA ASP A 144 2.54 1.26 -17.43
C ASP A 144 3.95 0.93 -17.94
N SER A 145 4.95 1.58 -17.36
CA SER A 145 6.35 1.47 -17.76
C SER A 145 7.18 0.54 -16.87
N PHE A 146 6.54 -0.15 -15.91
CA PHE A 146 7.25 -0.96 -14.93
C PHE A 146 8.14 -2.03 -15.58
N ALA A 147 7.67 -2.66 -16.65
CA ALA A 147 8.43 -3.69 -17.38
C ALA A 147 9.77 -3.17 -17.94
N HIS A 148 9.91 -1.86 -18.11
CA HIS A 148 11.13 -1.19 -18.58
C HIS A 148 11.88 -0.46 -17.46
N SER A 149 11.50 -0.69 -16.20
CA SER A 149 12.18 -0.08 -15.05
C SER A 149 13.49 -0.79 -14.73
N GLU A 150 14.42 -0.04 -14.13
CA GLU A 150 15.63 -0.64 -13.52
C GLU A 150 15.25 -1.67 -12.45
N HIS A 151 14.16 -1.47 -11.71
CA HIS A 151 13.66 -2.46 -10.77
C HIS A 151 13.31 -3.79 -11.46
N ALA A 152 12.59 -3.75 -12.57
CA ALA A 152 12.29 -4.95 -13.36
C ALA A 152 13.57 -5.57 -13.95
N ALA A 153 14.51 -4.75 -14.42
CA ALA A 153 15.82 -5.21 -14.91
C ALA A 153 16.64 -5.93 -13.82
N HIS A 154 16.49 -5.50 -12.56
CA HIS A 154 17.08 -6.14 -11.38
C HIS A 154 16.26 -7.32 -10.84
N GLY A 155 15.26 -7.80 -11.56
CA GLY A 155 14.46 -8.95 -11.14
C GLY A 155 13.57 -8.63 -9.95
N LEU A 156 13.03 -7.41 -9.89
CA LEU A 156 12.02 -7.05 -8.92
C LEU A 156 10.60 -7.16 -9.49
N SER A 157 9.64 -7.45 -8.62
CA SER A 157 8.22 -7.56 -8.91
C SER A 157 7.39 -6.78 -7.91
N CYS A 158 6.15 -6.46 -8.28
CA CYS A 158 5.23 -5.67 -7.48
C CYS A 158 5.08 -6.22 -6.06
N ASN A 159 5.01 -7.55 -5.92
CA ASN A 159 4.78 -8.24 -4.64
C ASN A 159 6.01 -8.26 -3.71
N GLN A 160 7.14 -7.67 -4.07
CA GLN A 160 8.25 -7.47 -3.13
C GLN A 160 8.10 -6.16 -2.34
N CYS A 161 7.46 -5.16 -2.94
CA CYS A 161 7.18 -3.87 -2.30
C CYS A 161 5.73 -3.78 -1.80
N HIS A 162 4.77 -4.33 -2.55
CA HIS A 162 3.34 -4.28 -2.24
C HIS A 162 2.83 -5.62 -1.70
N ALA A 163 1.82 -5.59 -0.84
CA ALA A 163 1.10 -6.76 -0.37
C ALA A 163 -0.41 -6.54 -0.46
N THR A 164 -1.12 -7.38 -1.20
CA THR A 164 -2.60 -7.29 -1.25
C THR A 164 -3.28 -7.93 -0.05
N HIS A 165 -2.53 -8.70 0.75
CA HIS A 165 -2.93 -9.24 2.04
C HIS A 165 -1.70 -9.27 2.96
N LEU A 166 -1.61 -8.30 3.88
CA LEU A 166 -0.44 -8.13 4.74
C LEU A 166 -0.49 -9.09 5.95
N VAL A 167 -0.22 -10.37 5.71
CA VAL A 167 -0.26 -11.42 6.75
C VAL A 167 1.05 -11.62 7.50
N ASP A 168 2.17 -11.25 6.88
CA ASP A 168 3.47 -11.33 7.53
C ASP A 168 3.64 -10.13 8.47
N GLU A 169 3.97 -10.40 9.73
CA GLU A 169 4.44 -9.34 10.63
C GLU A 169 5.73 -8.74 10.05
N ILE A 170 5.64 -7.51 9.58
CA ILE A 170 6.81 -6.75 9.22
C ILE A 170 7.37 -6.19 10.53
N LYS A 171 8.35 -6.89 11.08
CA LYS A 171 9.09 -6.39 12.25
C LYS A 171 9.56 -4.97 11.96
N ASP A 172 9.13 -4.04 12.79
CA ASP A 172 9.57 -2.65 12.76
C ASP A 172 11.09 -2.59 12.96
N GLN A 173 11.84 -2.50 11.86
CA GLN A 173 13.30 -2.41 11.90
C GLN A 173 13.80 -1.04 12.39
N SER A 174 12.92 -0.03 12.53
CA SER A 174 13.29 1.23 13.16
C SER A 174 13.52 1.09 14.67
N LYS A 175 13.14 -0.06 15.26
CA LYS A 175 13.48 -0.42 16.63
C LYS A 175 14.78 -1.22 16.78
N GLY A 176 15.48 -1.59 15.70
CA GLY A 176 16.66 -2.47 15.87
C GLY A 176 17.63 -2.69 14.71
N GLY A 177 17.60 -1.92 13.62
CA GLY A 177 18.42 -2.23 12.44
C GLY A 177 19.59 -1.28 12.14
N LEU A 178 19.37 0.04 12.21
CA LEU A 178 20.41 1.06 12.06
C LEU A 178 20.06 2.28 12.89
N THR A 179 20.83 2.47 13.95
CA THR A 179 20.70 3.58 14.90
C THR A 179 21.60 4.73 14.44
N TYR A 180 21.16 5.54 13.47
CA TYR A 180 21.72 6.88 13.36
C TYR A 180 21.07 7.74 14.46
N PRO A 181 21.83 8.44 15.31
CA PRO A 181 21.30 9.28 16.40
C PRO A 181 20.24 10.29 15.93
N GLN A 182 20.32 10.73 14.68
CA GLN A 182 19.37 11.63 14.03
C GLN A 182 17.97 11.03 13.90
N ALA A 183 17.84 9.72 13.67
CA ALA A 183 16.55 9.05 13.54
C ALA A 183 15.75 9.03 14.86
N TYR A 184 16.43 9.16 16.01
CA TYR A 184 15.77 9.31 17.32
C TYR A 184 15.23 10.71 17.57
N PHE A 185 15.79 11.74 16.91
CA PHE A 185 15.40 13.14 17.14
C PHE A 185 14.11 13.53 16.39
N PHE A 186 13.78 12.82 15.30
CA PHE A 186 12.67 13.15 14.40
C PHE A 186 11.61 12.05 14.33
N GLN A 187 11.36 11.34 15.43
CA GLN A 187 10.31 10.30 15.48
C GLN A 187 8.92 10.93 15.33
N VAL A 188 8.46 11.07 14.09
CA VAL A 188 7.07 11.39 13.75
C VAL A 188 6.19 10.21 14.20
N PRO A 189 5.00 10.45 14.80
CA PRO A 189 4.07 9.37 15.14
C PRO A 189 3.78 8.51 13.91
N LYS A 190 4.25 7.25 13.94
CA LYS A 190 3.96 6.27 12.89
C LYS A 190 2.52 5.78 13.04
N LEU A 191 1.78 5.75 11.94
CA LEU A 191 0.47 5.08 11.90
C LEU A 191 0.65 3.59 12.24
N ALA A 192 -0.37 2.97 12.83
CA ALA A 192 -0.40 1.51 12.95
C ALA A 192 -0.19 0.87 11.57
N ASP A 193 0.56 -0.24 11.51
CA ASP A 193 1.03 -0.81 10.23
C ASP A 193 -0.07 -1.10 9.24
N GLU A 194 -1.24 -1.54 9.72
CA GLU A 194 -2.42 -1.78 8.89
C GLU A 194 -2.96 -0.48 8.26
N VAL A 195 -3.09 0.60 9.06
CA VAL A 195 -3.55 1.90 8.56
C VAL A 195 -2.54 2.46 7.56
N ARG A 196 -1.24 2.38 7.88
CA ARG A 196 -0.18 2.78 6.94
C ARG A 196 -0.28 2.01 5.63
N TRP A 197 -0.42 0.69 5.69
CA TRP A 197 -0.51 -0.20 4.53
C TRP A 197 -1.69 0.17 3.62
N LEU A 198 -2.89 0.34 4.19
CA LEU A 198 -4.09 0.69 3.43
C LEU A 198 -4.01 2.09 2.80
N HIS A 199 -3.31 3.04 3.44
CA HIS A 199 -3.22 4.43 2.97
C HIS A 199 -1.99 4.74 2.10
N ASN A 200 -0.99 3.85 2.05
CA ASN A 200 0.22 4.04 1.24
C ASN A 200 0.34 2.96 0.15
N SER A 201 -0.70 2.88 -0.70
CA SER A 201 -0.70 2.01 -1.88
C SER A 201 -0.34 0.55 -1.60
N LEU A 202 -0.74 0.02 -0.44
CA LEU A 202 -0.49 -1.36 -0.03
C LEU A 202 1.00 -1.71 0.10
N LEU A 203 1.87 -0.74 0.37
CA LEU A 203 3.28 -1.01 0.62
C LEU A 203 3.48 -1.86 1.87
N LYS A 204 4.31 -2.89 1.74
CA LYS A 204 4.75 -3.76 2.83
C LYS A 204 5.36 -2.92 3.95
N ARG A 205 6.41 -2.16 3.64
CA ARG A 205 7.12 -1.32 4.61
C ARG A 205 6.73 0.15 4.47
N SER A 206 6.95 0.94 5.51
CA SER A 206 6.93 2.40 5.40
C SER A 206 8.02 2.91 4.47
N GLU A 207 7.83 4.12 3.98
CA GLU A 207 8.88 4.88 3.31
C GLU A 207 9.55 5.78 4.35
N PRO A 208 10.89 5.89 4.33
CA PRO A 208 11.83 5.39 3.32
C PRO A 208 12.31 3.93 3.52
N GLU A 209 11.87 3.24 4.58
CA GLU A 209 12.41 1.93 4.96
C GLU A 209 12.26 0.86 3.86
N ALA A 210 11.20 0.90 3.06
CA ALA A 210 11.03 0.03 1.90
C ALA A 210 12.19 0.16 0.91
N CYS A 211 12.59 1.38 0.59
CA CYS A 211 13.66 1.69 -0.35
C CYS A 211 15.04 1.31 0.23
N TYR A 212 15.24 1.60 1.51
CA TYR A 212 16.50 1.31 2.21
C TYR A 212 16.75 -0.18 2.44
N THR A 213 15.80 -1.07 2.12
CA THR A 213 16.12 -2.51 2.11
C THR A 213 17.18 -2.88 1.07
N CYS A 214 17.24 -2.15 -0.05
CA CYS A 214 18.21 -2.36 -1.13
C CYS A 214 19.13 -1.14 -1.33
N HIS A 215 18.61 0.08 -1.22
CA HIS A 215 19.37 1.31 -1.46
C HIS A 215 20.15 1.79 -0.23
N ARG A 216 21.02 0.93 0.32
CA ARG A 216 21.81 1.20 1.55
C ARG A 216 22.81 2.34 1.39
N THR A 217 23.40 2.49 0.22
CA THR A 217 24.32 3.61 -0.05
C THR A 217 23.58 4.94 -0.02
N ILE A 218 22.34 4.97 -0.50
CA ILE A 218 21.49 6.16 -0.48
C ILE A 218 21.07 6.48 0.96
N GLU A 219 20.68 5.49 1.74
CA GLU A 219 20.44 5.65 3.18
C GLU A 219 21.63 6.30 3.91
N ALA A 220 22.86 5.85 3.62
CA ALA A 220 24.07 6.43 4.19
C ALA A 220 24.28 7.89 3.76
N GLN A 221 23.93 8.26 2.52
CA GLN A 221 23.98 9.66 2.06
C GLN A 221 22.96 10.55 2.76
N PHE A 222 21.75 10.04 3.00
CA PHE A 222 20.72 10.75 3.77
C PHE A 222 21.07 10.87 5.26
N ALA A 223 22.04 10.10 5.77
CA ALA A 223 22.55 10.28 7.12
C ALA A 223 23.58 11.44 7.25
N LEU A 224 23.99 12.06 6.14
CA LEU A 224 24.91 13.21 6.15
C LEU A 224 24.22 14.48 6.68
N PRO A 225 24.96 15.47 7.23
CA PRO A 225 24.36 16.66 7.84
C PRO A 225 23.48 17.50 6.91
N VAL A 226 23.76 17.50 5.60
CA VAL A 226 23.00 18.23 4.59
C VAL A 226 22.32 17.22 3.68
N HIS A 227 21.00 17.13 3.80
CA HIS A 227 20.16 16.26 3.00
C HIS A 227 18.74 16.84 2.89
N HIS A 228 17.98 16.35 1.90
CA HIS A 228 16.54 16.56 1.86
C HIS A 228 15.91 15.77 3.00
N ARG A 229 14.93 16.35 3.70
CA ARG A 229 14.27 15.84 4.92
C ARG A 229 13.46 14.53 4.76
N VAL A 230 14.06 13.51 4.17
CA VAL A 230 13.49 12.17 3.92
C VAL A 230 13.51 11.31 5.19
N PRO A 231 14.62 11.19 5.94
CA PRO A 231 14.63 10.47 7.23
C PRO A 231 13.66 11.05 8.26
N GLU A 232 13.41 12.37 8.19
CA GLU A 232 12.46 13.07 9.06
C GLU A 232 10.99 12.93 8.61
N GLY A 233 10.74 12.24 7.49
CA GLY A 233 9.40 11.97 6.97
C GLY A 233 8.70 13.17 6.35
N LEU A 234 9.42 14.27 6.10
CA LEU A 234 8.87 15.49 5.49
C LEU A 234 8.93 15.45 3.95
N MET A 235 9.70 14.52 3.40
CA MET A 235 9.74 14.14 1.99
C MET A 235 9.88 12.63 1.86
N LYS A 236 9.50 12.10 0.71
CA LYS A 236 9.61 10.68 0.36
C LYS A 236 10.37 10.52 -0.94
N CYS A 237 10.93 9.34 -1.16
CA CYS A 237 11.62 9.02 -2.41
C CYS A 237 10.70 9.22 -3.63
N PRO A 238 9.39 8.83 -3.58
CA PRO A 238 8.50 9.05 -4.70
C PRO A 238 8.02 10.48 -4.91
N ASP A 239 8.39 11.44 -4.06
CA ASP A 239 8.14 12.85 -4.37
C ASP A 239 8.96 13.29 -5.60
N CYS A 240 10.14 12.68 -5.80
CA CYS A 240 11.05 12.97 -6.90
C CYS A 240 11.20 11.82 -7.90
N HIS A 241 11.19 10.56 -7.45
CA HIS A 241 11.41 9.38 -8.31
C HIS A 241 10.12 8.59 -8.57
N SER A 242 10.05 7.91 -9.71
CA SER A 242 9.06 6.89 -9.99
C SER A 242 9.69 5.52 -9.73
N PRO A 243 9.22 4.76 -8.72
CA PRO A 243 9.69 3.40 -8.49
C PRO A 243 9.26 2.42 -9.61
N HIS A 244 8.44 2.88 -10.56
CA HIS A 244 7.91 2.06 -11.64
C HIS A 244 8.39 2.53 -13.02
N SER A 245 9.51 3.24 -13.06
CA SER A 245 10.05 3.93 -14.24
C SER A 245 9.38 5.25 -14.60
N SER A 246 10.13 6.07 -15.29
CA SER A 246 9.67 7.25 -16.02
C SER A 246 10.58 7.43 -17.23
N LEU A 247 10.17 8.29 -18.17
CA LEU A 247 10.99 8.63 -19.34
C LEU A 247 12.19 9.53 -18.99
N ASN A 248 12.33 9.96 -17.74
CA ASN A 248 13.41 10.83 -17.30
C ASN A 248 14.59 10.01 -16.75
N ARG A 249 15.79 10.57 -16.87
CA ARG A 249 16.99 10.01 -16.27
C ARG A 249 16.79 9.77 -14.77
N ALA A 250 17.34 8.66 -14.26
CA ALA A 250 17.20 8.24 -12.87
C ALA A 250 15.74 8.08 -12.42
N SER A 251 14.84 7.79 -13.37
CA SER A 251 13.41 7.61 -13.15
C SER A 251 12.75 8.79 -12.42
N LEU A 252 13.15 10.04 -12.71
CA LEU A 252 12.52 11.21 -12.08
C LEU A 252 11.07 11.39 -12.54
N ASN A 253 10.19 11.82 -11.64
CA ASN A 253 8.78 12.10 -11.97
C ASN A 253 8.61 13.28 -12.93
N LYS A 254 9.59 14.20 -12.95
CA LYS A 254 9.65 15.36 -13.85
C LYS A 254 11.06 15.54 -14.43
N PRO A 255 11.20 16.25 -15.56
CA PRO A 255 12.52 16.52 -16.14
C PRO A 255 13.38 17.39 -15.22
N TYR A 256 14.55 16.88 -14.81
CA TYR A 256 15.65 17.57 -14.13
C TYR A 256 15.24 18.71 -13.17
N TRP A 257 15.13 19.95 -13.68
CA TRP A 257 14.88 21.16 -12.88
C TRP A 257 13.43 21.27 -12.39
N GLU A 258 12.46 20.75 -13.15
CA GLU A 258 11.03 20.79 -12.80
C GLU A 258 10.74 20.02 -11.51
N THR A 259 11.51 18.96 -11.24
CA THR A 259 11.39 18.19 -9.98
C THR A 259 11.73 19.07 -8.77
N CYS A 260 12.70 19.98 -8.92
CA CYS A 260 13.19 20.82 -7.83
C CYS A 260 12.25 22.00 -7.54
N VAL A 261 11.78 22.68 -8.60
CA VAL A 261 10.99 23.91 -8.47
C VAL A 261 9.56 23.68 -7.97
N LYS A 262 9.15 22.42 -7.78
CA LYS A 262 7.91 22.10 -7.06
C LYS A 262 7.93 22.60 -5.61
N CYS A 263 9.12 22.68 -5.01
CA CYS A 263 9.33 23.14 -3.64
C CYS A 263 10.31 24.33 -3.55
N HIS A 264 11.22 24.45 -4.51
CA HIS A 264 12.17 25.57 -4.63
C HIS A 264 11.70 26.55 -5.71
N VAL A 265 10.59 27.23 -5.41
CA VAL A 265 10.07 28.31 -6.26
C VAL A 265 10.92 29.57 -6.05
N GLU A 266 11.87 29.78 -6.95
CA GLU A 266 12.66 31.01 -7.09
C GLU A 266 12.44 31.60 -8.50
#